data_AF-A0A520Y6L3-F1
#
_entry.id   AF-A0A520Y6L3-F1
#
_cell.length_a   1.000
_cell.length_b   1.000
_cell.length_c   1.000
_cell.angle_alpha   90.00
_cell.angle_beta   90.00
_cell.angle_gamma   90.00
#
_symmetry.space_group_name_H-M   'P 1'
#
loop_
_entity.id
_entity.type
_entity.pdbx_description
1 polymer ?
#
loop_
_entity_poly.entity_id
_entity_poly.type
_entity_poly.pdbx_seq_one_letter_code
_entity_poly.pdbx_strand_id
1 'polypeptide(L)'
;VKRLFGDDIGGASMSSTKSAIGHLLGGAGAVESIFCILAIRDQIVPPTLNLHNPDEGTEGVDLVPLKARERKVDAVLNNSFGFGGTNASLIMKRV
;
A
#
# COMPACT_ATOMS: atom_id res chain seq x y z
N VAL A 1 9.75 -2.75 -5.69
CA VAL A 1 8.46 -2.49 -6.38
C VAL A 1 8.67 -2.25 -7.88
N LYS A 2 9.42 -1.22 -8.30
CA LYS A 2 9.77 -1.00 -9.73
C LYS A 2 10.25 -2.27 -10.46
N ARG A 3 11.20 -3.02 -9.88
CA ARG A 3 11.67 -4.30 -10.43
C ARG A 3 10.57 -5.37 -10.59
N LEU A 4 9.60 -5.41 -9.67
CA LEU A 4 8.54 -6.43 -9.67
C LEU A 4 7.47 -6.13 -10.72
N PHE A 5 7.07 -4.86 -10.83
CA PHE A 5 5.99 -4.44 -11.72
C PHE A 5 6.48 -3.98 -13.09
N GLY A 6 7.75 -3.61 -13.24
CA GLY A 6 8.29 -3.12 -14.51
C GLY A 6 7.43 -1.99 -15.08
N ASP A 7 7.05 -2.12 -16.34
CA ASP A 7 6.25 -1.16 -17.08
C ASP A 7 4.78 -1.10 -16.59
N ASP A 8 4.28 -2.15 -15.92
CA ASP A 8 2.90 -2.21 -15.41
C ASP A 8 2.68 -1.37 -14.14
N ILE A 9 3.74 -0.76 -13.60
CA ILE A 9 3.67 -0.01 -12.33
C ILE A 9 2.71 1.19 -12.40
N GLY A 10 2.51 1.78 -13.57
CA GLY A 10 1.61 2.92 -13.76
C GLY A 10 0.15 2.63 -13.40
N GLY A 11 -0.26 1.36 -13.39
CA GLY A 11 -1.59 0.94 -12.95
C GLY A 11 -1.75 0.83 -11.43
N ALA A 12 -0.68 0.87 -10.65
CA ALA A 12 -0.69 0.60 -9.21
C ALA A 12 -0.63 1.89 -8.37
N SER A 13 -1.29 1.84 -7.21
CA SER A 13 -1.12 2.82 -6.13
C SER A 13 -0.47 2.11 -4.96
N MET A 14 0.51 2.73 -4.30
CA MET A 14 1.19 2.17 -3.13
C MET A 14 1.15 3.18 -1.98
N SER A 15 0.39 2.88 -0.94
CA SER A 15 0.29 3.72 0.26
C SER A 15 0.78 2.99 1.51
N SER A 16 1.20 3.74 2.53
CA SER A 16 1.52 3.18 3.86
C SER A 16 0.58 3.72 4.93
N THR A 17 -0.37 2.91 5.40
CA THR A 17 -1.30 3.31 6.47
C THR A 17 -0.61 3.46 7.83
N LYS A 18 0.62 2.96 7.98
CA LYS A 18 1.47 3.24 9.16
C LYS A 18 1.72 4.74 9.33
N SER A 19 1.61 5.55 8.27
CA SER A 19 1.69 7.01 8.37
C SER A 19 0.58 7.62 9.24
N ALA A 20 -0.54 6.93 9.42
CA ALA A 20 -1.68 7.37 10.22
C ALA A 20 -1.73 6.73 11.60
N ILE A 21 -1.46 5.42 11.68
CA ILE A 21 -1.66 4.63 12.91
C ILE A 21 -0.35 4.15 13.57
N GLY A 22 0.81 4.48 12.98
CA GLY A 22 2.10 3.98 13.43
C GLY A 22 2.33 2.50 13.07
N HIS A 23 3.39 1.92 13.62
CA HIS A 23 3.75 0.53 13.38
C HIS A 23 3.29 -0.38 14.53
N LEU A 24 2.25 -1.19 14.27
CA LEU A 24 1.62 -2.07 15.26
C LEU A 24 2.36 -3.42 15.47
N LEU A 25 3.64 -3.50 15.11
CA LEU A 25 4.45 -4.73 15.18
C LEU A 25 3.71 -5.92 14.54
N GLY A 26 3.54 -7.03 15.27
CA GLY A 26 2.84 -8.22 14.80
C GLY A 26 1.38 -7.98 14.40
N GLY A 27 0.74 -6.92 14.91
CA GLY A 27 -0.62 -6.53 14.53
C GLY A 27 -0.72 -5.75 13.21
N ALA A 28 0.39 -5.24 12.68
CA ALA A 28 0.39 -4.36 11.51
C ALA A 28 -0.21 -5.05 10.27
N GLY A 29 0.24 -6.27 9.96
CA GLY A 29 -0.23 -7.01 8.79
C GLY A 29 -1.73 -7.30 8.81
N ALA A 30 -2.30 -7.57 9.99
CA ALA A 30 -3.74 -7.81 10.15
C ALA A 30 -4.55 -6.53 9.90
N VAL A 31 -4.18 -5.42 10.54
CA VAL A 31 -4.87 -4.13 10.38
C VAL A 31 -4.73 -3.59 8.95
N GLU A 32 -3.56 -3.72 8.34
CA GLU A 32 -3.32 -3.36 6.94
C GLU A 32 -4.16 -4.21 5.98
N SER A 33 -4.37 -5.49 6.29
CA SER A 33 -5.24 -6.36 5.49
C SER A 33 -6.69 -5.90 5.53
N ILE A 34 -7.17 -5.45 6.70
CA ILE A 34 -8.51 -4.85 6.81
C ILE A 34 -8.61 -3.60 5.93
N PHE A 35 -7.63 -2.69 5.98
CA PHE A 35 -7.63 -1.52 5.09
C PHE A 35 -7.58 -1.87 3.61
N CYS A 36 -6.80 -2.89 3.22
CA CYS A 36 -6.77 -3.40 1.85
C CYS A 36 -8.15 -3.91 1.39
N ILE A 37 -8.86 -4.66 2.24
CA ILE A 37 -10.22 -5.15 1.95
C ILE A 37 -11.19 -3.96 1.82
N LEU A 38 -11.09 -2.98 2.72
CA LEU A 38 -11.91 -1.77 2.65
C LEU A 38 -11.61 -0.94 1.39
N ALA A 39 -10.35 -0.89 0.93
CA ALA A 39 -10.01 -0.23 -0.34
C ALA A 39 -10.67 -0.92 -1.55
N ILE A 40 -10.75 -2.26 -1.57
CA ILE A 40 -11.51 -3.01 -2.58
C ILE A 40 -13.01 -2.72 -2.47
N ARG A 41 -13.56 -2.67 -1.25
CA ARG A 41 -14.99 -2.44 -1.02
C ARG A 41 -15.41 -1.03 -1.44
N ASP A 42 -14.68 -0.02 -0.96
CA ASP A 42 -15.06 1.39 -1.03
C ASP A 42 -14.49 2.09 -2.27
N GLN A 43 -13.60 1.43 -3.02
CA GLN A 43 -12.94 2.00 -4.21
C GLN A 43 -12.17 3.29 -3.92
N ILE A 44 -11.56 3.34 -2.73
CA ILE A 44 -10.72 4.43 -2.26
C ILE A 44 -9.41 3.84 -1.76
N VAL A 45 -8.28 4.35 -2.25
CA VAL A 45 -6.97 4.04 -1.69
C VAL A 45 -6.60 5.03 -0.59
N PRO A 46 -6.12 4.55 0.58
CA PRO A 46 -5.78 5.43 1.69
C PRO A 46 -4.51 6.24 1.39
N PRO A 47 -4.34 7.41 2.02
CA PRO A 47 -3.15 8.23 1.82
C PRO A 47 -1.94 7.67 2.55
N THR A 48 -0.76 7.98 2.02
CA THR A 48 0.46 8.09 2.81
C THR A 48 0.51 9.51 3.37
N LEU A 49 0.14 9.67 4.64
CA LEU A 49 0.20 10.95 5.35
C LEU A 49 1.65 11.42 5.52
N ASN A 50 1.83 12.72 5.68
CA ASN A 50 3.12 13.38 5.94
C ASN A 50 4.15 13.27 4.79
N LEU A 51 3.78 12.74 3.63
CA LEU A 51 4.65 12.63 2.46
C LEU A 51 4.66 13.93 1.64
N HIS A 52 5.51 14.88 2.04
CA HIS A 52 5.68 16.17 1.34
C HIS A 52 6.80 16.13 0.29
N ASN A 53 7.86 15.37 0.56
CA ASN A 53 9.04 15.27 -0.29
C ASN A 53 9.33 13.78 -0.54
N PRO A 54 8.78 13.19 -1.63
CA PRO A 54 9.12 11.84 -2.04
C PRO A 54 10.62 11.68 -2.29
N ASP A 55 11.17 10.52 -1.93
CA ASP A 55 12.59 10.24 -2.02
C ASP A 55 13.04 9.94 -3.45
N GLU A 56 14.32 10.17 -3.74
CA GLU A 56 14.94 9.78 -5.00
C GLU A 56 14.79 8.26 -5.22
N GLY A 57 14.48 7.84 -6.45
CA GLY A 57 14.22 6.45 -6.79
C GLY A 57 12.75 6.02 -6.67
N THR A 58 11.85 6.90 -6.24
CA THR A 58 10.39 6.64 -6.20
C THR A 58 9.61 7.17 -7.42
N GLU A 59 10.31 7.73 -8.42
CA GLU A 59 9.71 8.34 -9.61
C GLU A 59 8.81 7.36 -10.37
N GLY A 60 7.65 7.81 -10.82
CA GLY A 60 6.68 6.97 -11.54
C GLY A 60 5.90 6.00 -10.64
N VAL A 61 6.16 5.97 -9.34
CA VAL A 61 5.35 5.24 -8.37
C VAL A 61 4.34 6.19 -7.74
N ASP A 62 3.06 5.88 -7.90
CA ASP A 62 2.01 6.64 -7.24
C ASP A 62 1.92 6.27 -5.74
N LEU A 63 2.51 7.12 -4.90
CA LEU A 63 2.62 6.91 -3.45
C LEU A 63 1.39 7.39 -2.64
N VAL A 64 0.35 7.89 -3.32
CA VAL A 64 -0.87 8.45 -2.73
C VAL A 64 -0.55 9.48 -1.61
N PRO A 65 0.22 10.55 -1.89
CA PRO A 65 0.67 11.47 -0.86
C PRO A 65 -0.50 12.31 -0.30
N LEU A 66 -0.54 12.45 1.03
CA LEU A 66 -1.36 13.40 1.81
C LEU A 66 -2.89 13.23 1.77
N LYS A 67 -3.48 12.83 0.65
CA LYS A 67 -4.94 12.73 0.47
C LYS A 67 -5.33 11.39 -0.13
N ALA A 68 -6.41 10.81 0.40
CA ALA A 68 -7.01 9.61 -0.16
C ALA A 68 -7.46 9.87 -1.61
N ARG A 69 -7.53 8.81 -2.41
CA ARG A 69 -7.95 8.92 -3.81
C ARG A 69 -8.93 7.82 -4.19
N GLU A 70 -10.00 8.21 -4.85
CA GLU A 70 -10.90 7.26 -5.50
C GLU A 70 -10.20 6.60 -6.70
N ARG A 71 -10.32 5.28 -6.80
CA ARG A 71 -9.90 4.52 -7.98
C ARG A 71 -10.59 3.16 -8.01
N LYS A 72 -10.69 2.59 -9.19
CA LYS A 72 -11.07 1.18 -9.31
C LYS A 72 -9.99 0.31 -8.64
N VAL A 73 -10.40 -0.50 -7.68
CA VAL A 73 -9.54 -1.46 -6.96
C VAL A 73 -10.17 -2.84 -7.07
N ASP A 74 -9.63 -3.67 -7.97
CA ASP A 74 -10.08 -5.06 -8.14
C ASP A 74 -9.18 -6.05 -7.38
N ALA A 75 -7.94 -5.68 -7.12
CA ALA A 75 -6.98 -6.46 -6.36
C ALA A 75 -6.03 -5.56 -5.57
N VAL A 76 -5.46 -6.11 -4.49
CA VAL A 76 -4.50 -5.44 -3.61
C VAL A 76 -3.38 -6.41 -3.22
N LEU A 77 -2.20 -5.86 -2.96
CA LEU A 77 -1.04 -6.55 -2.41
C LEU A 77 -0.69 -5.90 -1.06
N ASN A 78 -0.77 -6.67 0.02
CA ASN A 78 -0.30 -6.27 1.34
C ASN A 78 1.06 -6.91 1.63
N ASN A 79 2.07 -6.11 1.94
CA ASN A 79 3.44 -6.56 2.22
C ASN A 79 3.78 -6.36 3.70
N SER A 80 4.35 -7.40 4.32
CA SER A 80 4.86 -7.38 5.69
C SER A 80 6.27 -7.96 5.74
N PHE A 81 7.26 -7.12 6.01
CA PHE A 81 8.68 -7.48 6.08
C PHE A 81 9.18 -7.21 7.50
N GLY A 82 9.35 -8.29 8.28
CA GLY A 82 9.69 -8.24 9.69
C GLY A 82 11.18 -8.39 9.96
N PHE A 83 11.57 -8.08 11.20
CA PHE A 83 12.92 -8.37 11.69
C PHE A 83 13.27 -9.86 11.59
N GLY A 84 14.56 -10.17 11.40
CA GLY A 84 15.03 -11.55 11.20
C GLY A 84 14.88 -12.07 9.77
N GLY A 85 14.44 -11.23 8.83
CA GLY A 85 14.32 -11.59 7.41
C GLY A 85 13.03 -12.33 7.05
N THR A 86 12.03 -12.32 7.94
CA THR A 86 10.72 -12.93 7.70
C THR A 86 9.88 -12.02 6.81
N ASN A 87 9.65 -12.45 5.57
CA ASN A 87 8.88 -11.70 4.57
C ASN A 87 7.59 -12.45 4.22
N ALA A 88 6.46 -11.75 4.27
CA ALA A 88 5.16 -12.27 3.87
C ALA A 88 4.39 -11.25 3.02
N SER A 89 3.66 -11.76 2.03
CA SER A 89 2.81 -10.95 1.15
C SER A 89 1.46 -11.63 0.98
N LEU A 90 0.38 -10.86 1.07
CA LEU A 90 -0.98 -11.32 0.84
C LEU A 90 -1.59 -10.60 -0.36
N ILE A 91 -2.15 -11.37 -1.30
CA ILE A 91 -2.94 -10.83 -2.42
C ILE A 91 -4.41 -11.11 -2.13
N MET A 92 -5.24 -10.06 -2.20
CA MET A 92 -6.70 -10.17 -2.09
C MET A 92 -7.32 -9.59 -3.35
N LYS A 93 -8.38 -10.23 -3.84
CA LYS A 93 -9.11 -9.83 -5.04
C LYS A 93 -10.59 -9.79 -4.74
N ARG A 94 -11.29 -8.83 -5.35
CA ARG A 94 -12.76 -8.79 -5.37
C ARG A 94 -13.34 -10.10 -5.89
N VAL A 95 -14.43 -10.55 -5.27
CA VAL A 95 -15.26 -11.69 -5.72
C VAL A 95 -16.33 -11.24 -6.71
#